data_AF-A0A956FX49-F1
#
_entry.id   AF-A0A956FX49-F1
#
_cell.length_a   1.000
_cell.length_b   1.000
_cell.length_c   1.000
_cell.angle_alpha   90.00
_cell.angle_beta   90.00
_cell.angle_gamma   90.00
#
_symmetry.space_group_name_H-M   'P 1'
#
loop_
_entity.id
_entity.type
_entity.pdbx_description
1 polymer ?
#
loop_
_entity_poly.entity_id
_entity_poly.type
_entity_poly.pdbx_seq_one_letter_code
_entity_poly.pdbx_strand_id
1 'polypeptide(L)'
;DTTTTGGEDTTTGGDVPDFVADCDDDPQNPIIVTVKPDVTARFPSLTAGLAAATDGSVIEVCPGTYSEKIEVTLDITLRGAGPDATIIDGGGFYFDLDDGAALVEGFGFTHCNAKIPSGWKIASSGAISVNDTYGAQEKLTVRNCHFYDNKADYGAGMHIDGSNNGGKNPDIFIEDSVFEGNVAVREGGAIASHGRVHIKNSVFLDNQAGTGGGLALSYGCTGPSVCDITDSIIHKNHTTGSKSYEGGGGLFIDDCGLNCLSGIKVTNSDFGFGAAEENTDYQGLAEDILINNDSDPWNRYGWYYNGVTFTCANGSCSKP
;
A
#
# COMPACT_ATOMS: atom_id res chain seq x y z
N ASP A 1 18.42 -53.83 1.89
CA ASP A 1 17.20 -53.16 1.42
C ASP A 1 16.68 -52.18 2.45
N THR A 2 17.21 -50.97 2.36
CA THR A 2 16.69 -49.77 3.03
C THR A 2 15.85 -49.02 2.02
N THR A 3 14.53 -49.09 2.14
CA THR A 3 13.59 -48.24 1.40
C THR A 3 13.15 -47.09 2.30
N THR A 4 13.79 -45.94 2.12
CA THR A 4 13.29 -44.61 2.50
C THR A 4 12.28 -44.17 1.45
N THR A 5 11.01 -44.06 1.82
CA THR A 5 10.01 -43.29 1.06
C THR A 5 10.03 -41.86 1.58
N GLY A 6 10.40 -40.93 0.70
CA GLY A 6 10.45 -39.50 0.97
C GLY A 6 9.07 -38.94 1.32
N GLY A 7 9.06 -38.01 2.28
CA GLY A 7 7.90 -37.19 2.56
C GLY A 7 7.64 -36.24 1.40
N GLU A 8 6.37 -36.11 1.06
CA GLU A 8 5.89 -35.02 0.22
C GLU A 8 6.11 -33.71 0.98
N ASP A 9 6.97 -32.89 0.39
CA ASP A 9 7.16 -31.49 0.73
C ASP A 9 5.95 -30.71 0.21
N THR A 10 4.96 -30.47 1.08
CA THR A 10 3.85 -29.57 0.79
C THR A 10 4.30 -28.13 1.04
N THR A 11 5.15 -27.61 0.16
CA THR A 11 5.27 -26.16 -0.01
C THR A 11 4.01 -25.67 -0.70
N THR A 12 3.35 -24.69 -0.09
CA THR A 12 2.19 -23.99 -0.63
C THR A 12 2.61 -23.19 -1.86
N GLY A 13 2.64 -23.85 -3.02
CA GLY A 13 2.75 -23.17 -4.31
C GLY A 13 1.45 -22.44 -4.58
N GLY A 14 1.45 -21.12 -4.47
CA GLY A 14 0.46 -20.33 -5.20
C GLY A 14 0.54 -20.71 -6.66
N ASP A 15 -0.61 -20.97 -7.29
CA ASP A 15 -0.66 -21.38 -8.69
C ASP A 15 0.11 -20.35 -9.53
N VAL A 16 1.20 -20.80 -10.15
CA VAL A 16 1.99 -19.96 -11.08
C VAL A 16 1.04 -19.50 -12.18
N PRO A 17 0.92 -18.19 -12.45
CA PRO A 17 -0.02 -17.70 -13.47
C PRO A 17 0.24 -18.34 -14.84
N ASP A 18 -0.83 -18.71 -15.56
CA ASP A 18 -0.75 -19.44 -16.84
C ASP A 18 0.17 -18.76 -17.87
N PHE A 19 0.20 -17.42 -17.89
CA PHE A 19 1.02 -16.65 -18.83
C PHE A 19 2.53 -16.83 -18.63
N VAL A 20 2.96 -17.31 -17.46
CA VAL A 20 4.38 -17.58 -17.18
C VAL A 20 4.92 -18.66 -18.11
N ALA A 21 4.08 -19.59 -18.59
CA ALA A 21 4.47 -20.58 -19.58
C ALA A 21 4.83 -19.99 -20.94
N ASP A 22 4.37 -18.77 -21.24
CA ASP A 22 4.66 -18.05 -22.48
C ASP A 22 5.90 -17.13 -22.37
N CYS A 23 6.48 -17.00 -21.18
CA CYS A 23 7.71 -16.26 -20.96
C CYS A 23 8.91 -16.93 -21.67
N ASP A 24 9.85 -16.11 -22.13
CA ASP A 24 11.09 -16.60 -22.76
C ASP A 24 12.16 -16.83 -21.68
N ASP A 25 12.94 -17.89 -21.86
CA ASP A 25 14.03 -18.29 -20.96
C ASP A 25 15.32 -17.50 -21.21
N ASP A 26 15.37 -16.61 -22.23
CA ASP A 26 16.56 -15.80 -22.54
C ASP A 26 16.70 -14.57 -21.61
N PRO A 27 17.67 -14.57 -20.67
CA PRO A 27 17.87 -13.49 -19.72
C PRO A 27 18.47 -12.21 -20.35
N GLN A 28 18.84 -12.23 -21.64
CA GLN A 28 19.33 -11.03 -22.35
C GLN A 28 18.22 -10.23 -23.03
N ASN A 29 16.98 -10.72 -23.02
CA ASN A 29 15.87 -10.09 -23.72
C ASN A 29 14.55 -10.23 -22.91
N PRO A 30 14.43 -9.58 -21.74
CA PRO A 30 13.30 -9.79 -20.83
C PRO A 30 11.99 -9.42 -21.53
N ILE A 31 11.12 -10.41 -21.66
CA ILE A 31 9.86 -10.26 -22.41
C ILE A 31 8.78 -9.78 -21.46
N ILE A 32 8.19 -8.64 -21.80
CA ILE A 32 6.97 -8.17 -21.18
C ILE A 32 5.84 -8.50 -22.14
N VAL A 33 4.89 -9.28 -21.64
CA VAL A 33 3.79 -9.85 -22.41
C VAL A 33 2.60 -8.91 -22.25
N THR A 34 2.39 -8.02 -23.21
CA THR A 34 1.15 -7.25 -23.20
C THR A 34 0.05 -8.07 -23.85
N VAL A 35 -0.97 -8.38 -23.05
CA VAL A 35 -2.18 -9.08 -23.45
C VAL A 35 -3.24 -8.05 -23.80
N LYS A 36 -3.42 -7.82 -25.10
CA LYS A 36 -4.65 -7.20 -25.61
C LYS A 36 -5.72 -8.29 -25.72
N PRO A 37 -7.02 -7.93 -25.64
CA PRO A 37 -8.11 -8.87 -25.89
C PRO A 37 -7.97 -9.67 -27.20
N ASP A 38 -7.26 -9.10 -28.20
CA ASP A 38 -7.21 -9.66 -29.56
C ASP A 38 -5.79 -9.90 -30.15
N VAL A 39 -4.70 -9.46 -29.50
CA VAL A 39 -3.32 -9.65 -29.99
C VAL A 39 -2.31 -9.69 -28.83
N THR A 40 -1.55 -10.78 -28.70
CA THR A 40 -0.37 -10.85 -27.83
C THR A 40 0.81 -10.14 -28.50
N ALA A 41 1.39 -9.13 -27.82
CA ALA A 41 2.61 -8.45 -28.28
C ALA A 41 3.67 -8.47 -27.17
N ARG A 42 4.93 -8.62 -27.59
CA ARG A 42 6.09 -8.73 -26.70
C ARG A 42 6.87 -7.42 -26.73
N PHE A 43 7.18 -6.87 -25.56
CA PHE A 43 7.89 -5.60 -25.40
C PHE A 43 9.16 -5.78 -24.56
N PRO A 44 10.21 -4.98 -24.81
CA PRO A 44 11.48 -5.08 -24.09
C PRO A 44 11.50 -4.37 -22.73
N SER A 45 10.46 -3.59 -22.41
CA SER A 45 10.37 -2.78 -21.17
C SER A 45 8.90 -2.51 -20.80
N LEU A 46 8.62 -2.25 -19.51
CA LEU A 46 7.23 -2.08 -19.06
C LEU A 46 6.68 -0.77 -19.63
N THR A 47 7.55 0.24 -19.70
CA THR A 47 7.26 1.53 -20.34
C THR A 47 6.90 1.37 -21.82
N ALA A 48 7.55 0.48 -22.56
CA ALA A 48 7.20 0.21 -23.96
C ALA A 48 5.86 -0.52 -24.10
N GLY A 49 5.57 -1.47 -23.21
CA GLY A 49 4.27 -2.15 -23.15
C GLY A 49 3.12 -1.16 -22.86
N LEU A 50 3.31 -0.29 -21.87
CA LEU A 50 2.36 0.78 -21.54
C LEU A 50 2.16 1.78 -22.68
N ALA A 51 3.23 2.20 -23.35
CA ALA A 51 3.13 3.11 -24.49
C ALA A 51 2.33 2.54 -25.67
N ALA A 52 2.21 1.21 -25.76
CA ALA A 52 1.44 0.52 -26.79
C ALA A 52 0.05 0.07 -26.32
N ALA A 53 -0.27 0.25 -25.05
CA ALA A 53 -1.52 -0.12 -24.43
C ALA A 53 -2.62 0.92 -24.67
N THR A 54 -3.85 0.51 -24.41
CA THR A 54 -5.05 1.36 -24.37
C THR A 54 -5.86 0.99 -23.12
N ASP A 55 -6.84 1.81 -22.76
CA ASP A 55 -7.76 1.48 -21.66
C ASP A 55 -8.35 0.06 -21.80
N GLY A 56 -8.47 -0.64 -20.69
CA GLY A 56 -8.86 -2.03 -20.56
C GLY A 56 -7.77 -3.05 -20.87
N SER A 57 -6.54 -2.64 -21.20
CA SER A 57 -5.46 -3.61 -21.49
C SER A 57 -5.04 -4.39 -20.24
N VAL A 58 -4.47 -5.58 -20.47
CA VAL A 58 -3.78 -6.35 -19.44
C VAL A 58 -2.30 -6.42 -19.84
N ILE A 59 -1.40 -6.03 -18.94
CA ILE A 59 0.03 -6.17 -19.13
C ILE A 59 0.50 -7.24 -18.17
N GLU A 60 0.86 -8.39 -18.72
CA GLU A 60 1.42 -9.51 -18.00
C GLU A 60 2.94 -9.42 -18.05
N VAL A 61 3.57 -9.43 -16.88
CA VAL A 61 4.98 -9.15 -16.70
C VAL A 61 5.62 -10.44 -16.24
N CYS A 62 6.47 -11.00 -17.10
CA CYS A 62 7.20 -12.22 -16.80
C CYS A 62 8.06 -12.09 -15.54
N PRO A 63 8.50 -13.22 -14.97
CA PRO A 63 9.51 -13.21 -13.93
C PRO A 63 10.75 -12.43 -14.35
N GLY A 64 11.28 -11.62 -13.45
CA GLY A 64 12.41 -10.74 -13.73
C GLY A 64 12.50 -9.59 -12.75
N THR A 65 13.62 -8.86 -12.82
CA THR A 65 13.85 -7.65 -12.02
C THR A 65 13.90 -6.43 -12.93
N TYR A 66 13.10 -5.42 -12.63
CA TYR A 66 12.89 -4.23 -13.44
C TYR A 66 13.18 -2.97 -12.61
N SER A 67 13.91 -2.00 -13.18
CA SER A 67 14.32 -0.77 -12.48
C SER A 67 13.72 0.52 -13.09
N GLU A 68 12.61 0.37 -13.79
CA GLU A 68 11.98 1.45 -14.54
C GLU A 68 11.10 2.35 -13.66
N LYS A 69 11.06 3.65 -14.00
CA LYS A 69 10.05 4.57 -13.48
C LYS A 69 8.85 4.55 -14.40
N ILE A 70 7.72 4.12 -13.87
CA ILE A 70 6.54 3.80 -14.67
C ILE A 70 5.46 4.83 -14.38
N GLU A 71 4.89 5.39 -15.44
CA GLU A 71 3.77 6.33 -15.37
C GLU A 71 2.57 5.65 -16.03
N VAL A 72 1.46 5.56 -15.30
CA VAL A 72 0.24 4.90 -15.71
C VAL A 72 -0.88 5.92 -15.72
N THR A 73 -1.39 6.19 -16.92
CA THR A 73 -2.49 7.14 -17.17
C THR A 73 -3.69 6.46 -17.83
N LEU A 74 -3.74 5.13 -17.76
CA LEU A 74 -4.71 4.29 -18.47
C LEU A 74 -5.42 3.39 -17.47
N ASP A 75 -6.67 3.06 -17.79
CA ASP A 75 -7.42 2.02 -17.08
C ASP A 75 -6.83 0.66 -17.43
N ILE A 76 -6.03 0.06 -16.55
CA ILE A 76 -5.22 -1.12 -16.94
C ILE A 76 -5.07 -2.13 -15.81
N THR A 77 -4.78 -3.38 -16.18
CA THR A 77 -4.27 -4.38 -15.25
C THR A 77 -2.78 -4.60 -15.49
N LEU A 78 -1.96 -4.42 -14.47
CA LEU A 78 -0.58 -4.86 -14.40
C LEU A 78 -0.53 -6.14 -13.57
N ARG A 79 -0.05 -7.24 -14.15
CA ARG A 79 0.02 -8.55 -13.49
C ARG A 79 1.43 -9.12 -13.58
N GLY A 80 2.10 -9.29 -12.46
CA GLY A 80 3.35 -10.02 -12.35
C GLY A 80 3.13 -11.51 -12.09
N ALA A 81 4.21 -12.28 -12.16
CA ALA A 81 4.20 -13.73 -11.94
C ALA A 81 4.12 -14.13 -10.46
N GLY A 82 4.14 -13.15 -9.56
CA GLY A 82 4.17 -13.33 -8.11
C GLY A 82 5.21 -12.42 -7.44
N PRO A 83 5.04 -12.09 -6.15
CA PRO A 83 5.86 -11.10 -5.46
C PRO A 83 7.36 -11.44 -5.42
N ASP A 84 7.71 -12.73 -5.40
CA ASP A 84 9.10 -13.18 -5.39
C ASP A 84 9.66 -13.44 -6.80
N ALA A 85 8.83 -13.32 -7.84
CA ALA A 85 9.17 -13.67 -9.22
C ALA A 85 9.30 -12.43 -10.12
N THR A 86 8.38 -11.48 -10.00
CA THR A 86 8.37 -10.23 -10.78
C THR A 86 8.63 -9.06 -9.84
N ILE A 87 9.86 -8.55 -9.87
CA ILE A 87 10.36 -7.58 -8.88
C ILE A 87 10.61 -6.24 -9.57
N ILE A 88 10.07 -5.18 -8.99
CA ILE A 88 10.46 -3.80 -9.28
C ILE A 88 11.53 -3.42 -8.25
N ASP A 89 12.78 -3.30 -8.71
CA ASP A 89 13.94 -2.96 -7.88
C ASP A 89 14.56 -1.65 -8.37
N GLY A 90 14.25 -0.57 -7.66
CA GLY A 90 14.48 0.79 -8.14
C GLY A 90 13.43 1.26 -9.13
N GLY A 91 13.18 2.57 -9.16
CA GLY A 91 12.05 3.11 -9.92
C GLY A 91 10.75 2.98 -9.13
N GLY A 92 9.66 2.51 -9.75
CA GLY A 92 8.35 2.43 -9.10
C GLY A 92 7.23 2.98 -9.99
N PHE A 93 5.99 2.86 -9.53
CA PHE A 93 4.80 3.20 -10.32
C PHE A 93 4.21 4.53 -9.87
N TYR A 94 3.88 5.37 -10.83
CA TYR A 94 3.14 6.61 -10.64
C TYR A 94 1.84 6.53 -11.41
N PHE A 95 0.72 6.66 -10.71
CA PHE A 95 -0.63 6.59 -11.26
C PHE A 95 -1.22 7.99 -11.33
N ASP A 96 -1.64 8.37 -12.53
CA ASP A 96 -2.37 9.61 -12.82
C ASP A 96 -3.60 9.22 -13.65
N LEU A 97 -4.59 8.66 -12.96
CA LEU A 97 -5.68 7.89 -13.56
C LEU A 97 -6.90 8.72 -13.95
N ASP A 98 -6.96 10.01 -13.59
CA ASP A 98 -8.18 10.80 -13.68
C ASP A 98 -9.39 10.05 -13.06
N ASP A 99 -10.55 9.98 -13.72
CA ASP A 99 -11.74 9.24 -13.25
C ASP A 99 -11.63 7.70 -13.51
N GLY A 100 -10.39 7.19 -13.64
CA GLY A 100 -10.04 5.86 -14.09
C GLY A 100 -9.74 4.84 -12.99
N ALA A 101 -9.49 3.59 -13.40
CA ALA A 101 -9.24 2.46 -12.52
C ALA A 101 -8.10 1.55 -13.00
N ALA A 102 -7.15 1.25 -12.10
CA ALA A 102 -6.07 0.31 -12.35
C ALA A 102 -6.00 -0.82 -11.31
N LEU A 103 -5.43 -1.95 -11.73
CA LEU A 103 -5.08 -3.09 -10.89
C LEU A 103 -3.58 -3.36 -11.01
N VAL A 104 -2.91 -3.53 -9.87
CA VAL A 104 -1.55 -4.04 -9.75
C VAL A 104 -1.61 -5.34 -8.97
N GLU A 105 -1.14 -6.44 -9.54
CA GLU A 105 -1.11 -7.72 -8.84
C GLU A 105 0.17 -8.52 -9.06
N GLY A 106 0.62 -9.25 -8.03
CA GLY A 106 1.69 -10.24 -8.18
C GLY A 106 3.09 -9.63 -8.37
N PHE A 107 3.40 -8.51 -7.70
CA PHE A 107 4.69 -7.83 -7.79
C PHE A 107 5.41 -7.73 -6.45
N GLY A 108 6.73 -7.87 -6.49
CA GLY A 108 7.63 -7.43 -5.42
C GLY A 108 8.12 -6.01 -5.70
N PHE A 109 8.25 -5.19 -4.68
CA PHE A 109 8.75 -3.81 -4.78
C PHE A 109 9.81 -3.55 -3.72
N THR A 110 11.02 -3.22 -4.16
CA THR A 110 12.15 -2.94 -3.27
C THR A 110 13.02 -1.80 -3.79
N HIS A 111 13.66 -1.08 -2.87
CA HIS A 111 14.51 0.08 -3.16
C HIS A 111 13.87 1.11 -4.11
N CYS A 112 12.53 1.17 -4.13
CA CYS A 112 11.80 2.00 -5.06
C CYS A 112 11.83 3.47 -4.64
N ASN A 113 11.68 4.32 -5.65
CA ASN A 113 11.48 5.77 -5.58
C ASN A 113 10.66 6.20 -6.80
N ALA A 114 9.33 6.00 -6.71
CA ALA A 114 8.38 6.32 -7.76
C ALA A 114 8.49 7.80 -8.16
N LYS A 115 8.33 8.07 -9.46
CA LYS A 115 8.45 9.42 -10.01
C LYS A 115 7.25 10.26 -9.56
N ILE A 116 7.50 11.40 -8.92
CA ILE A 116 6.46 12.43 -8.71
C ILE A 116 6.73 13.57 -9.70
N PRO A 117 5.72 14.07 -10.44
CA PRO A 117 5.89 15.24 -11.28
C PRO A 117 6.36 16.45 -10.48
N SER A 118 7.24 17.26 -11.09
CA SER A 118 7.73 18.50 -10.48
C SER A 118 6.56 19.49 -10.30
N GLY A 119 6.07 19.66 -9.08
CA GLY A 119 4.97 20.57 -8.78
C GLY A 119 4.45 20.46 -7.34
N TRP A 120 4.49 19.25 -6.78
CA TRP A 120 4.14 18.97 -5.40
C TRP A 120 5.38 19.02 -4.50
N LYS A 121 5.26 19.56 -3.28
CA LYS A 121 6.36 19.63 -2.29
C LYS A 121 6.70 18.27 -1.65
N ILE A 122 6.39 17.17 -2.33
CA ILE A 122 6.76 15.82 -1.90
C ILE A 122 8.10 15.53 -2.57
N ALA A 123 9.17 15.48 -1.77
CA ALA A 123 10.52 15.31 -2.30
C ALA A 123 10.79 13.88 -2.80
N SER A 124 10.04 12.87 -2.31
CA SER A 124 10.02 11.50 -2.83
C SER A 124 8.82 10.68 -2.31
N SER A 125 8.34 9.73 -3.11
CA SER A 125 7.35 8.69 -2.75
C SER A 125 7.98 7.31 -2.89
N GLY A 126 7.39 6.33 -2.23
CA GLY A 126 7.80 4.93 -2.21
C GLY A 126 7.67 4.16 -3.53
N ALA A 127 7.26 2.91 -3.43
CA ALA A 127 7.08 2.02 -4.58
C ALA A 127 5.92 2.42 -5.51
N ILE A 128 4.81 2.88 -4.94
CA ILE A 128 3.66 3.37 -5.71
C ILE A 128 3.30 4.78 -5.24
N SER A 129 3.01 5.66 -6.18
CA SER A 129 2.47 6.98 -5.95
C SER A 129 1.19 7.18 -6.75
N VAL A 130 0.15 7.71 -6.13
CA VAL A 130 -1.15 8.01 -6.78
C VAL A 130 -1.42 9.50 -6.69
N ASN A 131 -1.70 10.12 -7.83
CA ASN A 131 -2.10 11.52 -7.93
C ASN A 131 -3.59 11.71 -7.66
N ASP A 132 -3.95 12.85 -7.08
CA ASP A 132 -5.34 13.29 -6.89
C ASP A 132 -5.66 14.35 -7.97
N THR A 133 -6.41 13.96 -8.99
CA THR A 133 -6.87 14.88 -10.03
C THR A 133 -8.17 15.56 -9.59
N TYR A 134 -8.19 16.89 -9.70
CA TYR A 134 -9.32 17.71 -9.25
C TYR A 134 -10.66 17.24 -9.83
N GLY A 135 -11.58 16.84 -8.95
CA GLY A 135 -12.92 16.39 -9.33
C GLY A 135 -12.96 15.01 -10.00
N ALA A 136 -11.85 14.27 -9.96
CA ALA A 136 -11.75 12.90 -10.43
C ALA A 136 -11.77 11.91 -9.27
N GLN A 137 -12.16 10.67 -9.55
CA GLN A 137 -12.33 9.58 -8.60
C GLN A 137 -11.48 8.41 -9.09
N GLU A 138 -10.17 8.52 -8.87
CA GLU A 138 -9.19 7.50 -9.18
C GLU A 138 -9.48 6.25 -8.36
N LYS A 139 -9.24 5.08 -8.95
CA LYS A 139 -9.29 3.81 -8.24
C LYS A 139 -8.04 2.99 -8.50
N LEU A 140 -7.36 2.58 -7.44
CA LEU A 140 -6.26 1.62 -7.53
C LEU A 140 -6.56 0.39 -6.66
N THR A 141 -6.44 -0.78 -7.25
CA THR A 141 -6.40 -2.04 -6.50
C THR A 141 -4.97 -2.60 -6.54
N VAL A 142 -4.44 -2.95 -5.37
CA VAL A 142 -3.14 -3.61 -5.19
C VAL A 142 -3.40 -4.96 -4.53
N ARG A 143 -3.02 -6.06 -5.19
CA ARG A 143 -3.32 -7.41 -4.71
C ARG A 143 -2.13 -8.35 -4.80
N ASN A 144 -1.91 -9.18 -3.79
CA ASN A 144 -0.83 -10.19 -3.83
C ASN A 144 0.54 -9.56 -4.17
N CYS A 145 0.85 -8.44 -3.52
CA CYS A 145 2.10 -7.71 -3.72
C CYS A 145 2.92 -7.71 -2.43
N HIS A 146 4.24 -7.57 -2.57
CA HIS A 146 5.16 -7.45 -1.44
C HIS A 146 5.98 -6.18 -1.59
N PHE A 147 5.87 -5.26 -0.62
CA PHE A 147 6.61 -4.02 -0.54
C PHE A 147 7.62 -4.11 0.59
N TYR A 148 8.91 -4.12 0.26
CA TYR A 148 9.95 -4.31 1.27
C TYR A 148 11.17 -3.42 1.04
N ASP A 149 11.82 -3.01 2.14
CA ASP A 149 13.05 -2.21 2.13
C ASP A 149 12.99 -0.93 1.28
N ASN A 150 11.78 -0.35 1.13
CA ASN A 150 11.62 0.90 0.41
C ASN A 150 11.87 2.10 1.33
N LYS A 151 12.36 3.19 0.76
CA LYS A 151 12.65 4.43 1.49
C LYS A 151 12.18 5.66 0.74
N ALA A 152 11.38 6.50 1.40
CA ALA A 152 10.84 7.73 0.83
C ALA A 152 10.64 8.82 1.88
N ASP A 153 10.18 10.01 1.47
CA ASP A 153 9.76 11.04 2.43
C ASP A 153 8.38 10.73 2.99
N TYR A 154 7.48 10.18 2.16
CA TYR A 154 6.12 9.79 2.52
C TYR A 154 5.81 8.43 1.92
N GLY A 155 5.11 7.56 2.67
CA GLY A 155 4.53 6.34 2.13
C GLY A 155 5.55 5.49 1.41
N ALA A 156 6.53 4.93 2.13
CA ALA A 156 7.67 4.29 1.47
C ALA A 156 7.27 3.00 0.72
N GLY A 157 6.20 2.33 1.12
CA GLY A 157 5.49 1.39 0.24
C GLY A 157 4.60 2.14 -0.75
N MET A 158 3.61 2.88 -0.26
CA MET A 158 2.66 3.63 -1.10
C MET A 158 2.38 5.03 -0.57
N HIS A 159 2.40 6.02 -1.46
CA HIS A 159 1.93 7.37 -1.19
C HIS A 159 0.71 7.70 -2.05
N ILE A 160 -0.35 8.20 -1.44
CA ILE A 160 -1.57 8.60 -2.14
C ILE A 160 -1.87 10.03 -1.81
N ASP A 161 -1.80 10.88 -2.84
CA ASP A 161 -2.26 12.25 -2.72
C ASP A 161 -3.79 12.28 -2.59
N GLY A 162 -4.28 13.38 -2.04
CA GLY A 162 -5.66 13.52 -1.65
C GLY A 162 -5.84 14.84 -0.95
N SER A 163 -6.87 15.57 -1.34
CA SER A 163 -7.03 16.95 -0.88
C SER A 163 -8.48 17.35 -0.64
N ASN A 164 -9.41 16.38 -0.71
CA ASN A 164 -10.85 16.62 -0.73
C ASN A 164 -11.26 17.64 -1.82
N ASN A 165 -10.45 17.78 -2.86
CA ASN A 165 -10.57 18.83 -3.86
C ASN A 165 -11.70 18.50 -4.85
N GLY A 166 -12.87 19.09 -4.60
CA GLY A 166 -14.07 18.86 -5.42
C GLY A 166 -14.95 17.72 -4.93
N GLY A 167 -14.70 17.19 -3.72
CA GLY A 167 -15.57 16.21 -3.07
C GLY A 167 -15.34 14.75 -3.50
N LYS A 168 -14.27 14.48 -4.24
CA LYS A 168 -13.77 13.14 -4.57
C LYS A 168 -12.32 13.03 -4.08
N ASN A 169 -11.89 11.81 -3.74
CA ASN A 169 -10.50 11.47 -3.41
C ASN A 169 -10.20 10.07 -3.95
N PRO A 170 -8.96 9.73 -4.28
CA PRO A 170 -8.59 8.39 -4.72
C PRO A 170 -9.10 7.27 -3.81
N ASP A 171 -9.61 6.19 -4.39
CA ASP A 171 -9.98 4.95 -3.71
C ASP A 171 -8.89 3.89 -3.87
N ILE A 172 -8.32 3.45 -2.76
CA ILE A 172 -7.23 2.48 -2.75
C ILE A 172 -7.68 1.21 -2.04
N PHE A 173 -7.63 0.10 -2.77
CA PHE A 173 -7.95 -1.23 -2.28
C PHE A 173 -6.67 -2.04 -2.18
N ILE A 174 -6.34 -2.53 -1.00
CA ILE A 174 -5.14 -3.32 -0.73
C ILE A 174 -5.59 -4.68 -0.22
N GLU A 175 -5.23 -5.73 -0.96
CA GLU A 175 -5.70 -7.09 -0.70
C GLU A 175 -4.51 -8.05 -0.70
N ASP A 176 -4.49 -9.01 0.22
CA ASP A 176 -3.54 -10.13 0.19
C ASP A 176 -2.06 -9.69 0.05
N SER A 177 -1.69 -8.55 0.62
CA SER A 177 -0.40 -7.90 0.37
C SER A 177 0.42 -7.72 1.64
N VAL A 178 1.74 -7.63 1.49
CA VAL A 178 2.69 -7.49 2.59
C VAL A 178 3.49 -6.19 2.44
N PHE A 179 3.61 -5.44 3.53
CA PHE A 179 4.45 -4.26 3.65
C PHE A 179 5.41 -4.46 4.81
N GLU A 180 6.69 -4.69 4.52
CA GLU A 180 7.69 -5.06 5.51
C GLU A 180 8.92 -4.15 5.46
N GLY A 181 9.38 -3.64 6.62
CA GLY A 181 10.68 -2.94 6.68
C GLY A 181 10.76 -1.64 5.88
N ASN A 182 9.63 -1.03 5.51
CA ASN A 182 9.62 0.22 4.74
C ASN A 182 9.82 1.43 5.66
N VAL A 183 10.60 2.42 5.20
CA VAL A 183 11.01 3.57 6.00
C VAL A 183 10.66 4.89 5.32
N ALA A 184 9.70 5.63 5.89
CA ALA A 184 9.38 6.99 5.48
C ALA A 184 10.03 8.03 6.42
N VAL A 185 10.42 9.19 5.89
CA VAL A 185 10.95 10.28 6.74
C VAL A 185 9.84 10.95 7.54
N ARG A 186 8.66 11.11 6.95
CA ARG A 186 7.58 11.95 7.50
C ARG A 186 6.39 11.13 7.94
N GLU A 187 5.69 10.49 7.01
CA GLU A 187 4.40 9.88 7.27
C GLU A 187 4.32 8.51 6.59
N GLY A 188 3.73 7.53 7.29
CA GLY A 188 3.36 6.24 6.73
C GLY A 188 4.56 5.42 6.29
N GLY A 189 5.14 4.62 7.20
CA GLY A 189 6.32 3.83 6.85
C GLY A 189 6.00 2.87 5.71
N ALA A 190 4.85 2.21 5.80
CA ALA A 190 4.27 1.49 4.68
C ALA A 190 3.45 2.42 3.79
N ILE A 191 2.39 3.04 4.34
CA ILE A 191 1.41 3.79 3.54
C ILE A 191 1.14 5.15 4.16
N ALA A 192 1.31 6.20 3.36
CA ALA A 192 0.78 7.52 3.63
C ALA A 192 -0.35 7.79 2.63
N SER A 193 -1.57 7.96 3.11
CA SER A 193 -2.72 8.22 2.25
C SER A 193 -3.50 9.43 2.71
N HIS A 194 -3.70 10.36 1.79
CA HIS A 194 -4.69 11.40 1.90
C HIS A 194 -6.02 11.06 1.19
N GLY A 195 -6.04 9.94 0.46
CA GLY A 195 -7.24 9.35 -0.16
C GLY A 195 -7.99 8.39 0.77
N ARG A 196 -8.95 7.64 0.21
CA ARG A 196 -9.70 6.58 0.90
C ARG A 196 -8.97 5.25 0.78
N VAL A 197 -8.91 4.51 1.88
CA VAL A 197 -8.16 3.25 1.96
C VAL A 197 -9.03 2.13 2.50
N HIS A 198 -8.99 1.01 1.79
CA HIS A 198 -9.63 -0.25 2.13
C HIS A 198 -8.55 -1.34 2.17
N ILE A 199 -8.24 -1.85 3.35
CA ILE A 199 -7.21 -2.87 3.56
C ILE A 199 -7.89 -4.18 3.94
N LYS A 200 -7.48 -5.26 3.29
CA LYS A 200 -8.02 -6.59 3.55
C LYS A 200 -6.93 -7.65 3.49
N ASN A 201 -6.96 -8.59 4.43
CA ASN A 201 -6.08 -9.76 4.45
C ASN A 201 -4.61 -9.42 4.19
N SER A 202 -4.12 -8.34 4.79
CA SER A 202 -2.79 -7.80 4.49
C SER A 202 -1.96 -7.66 5.76
N VAL A 203 -0.64 -7.56 5.59
CA VAL A 203 0.33 -7.52 6.69
C VAL A 203 1.19 -6.26 6.59
N PHE A 204 1.33 -5.55 7.70
CA PHE A 204 2.19 -4.38 7.88
C PHE A 204 3.14 -4.64 9.03
N LEU A 205 4.41 -4.90 8.73
CA LEU A 205 5.39 -5.38 9.68
C LEU A 205 6.66 -4.52 9.67
N ASP A 206 7.17 -4.17 10.84
CA ASP A 206 8.49 -3.54 11.01
C ASP A 206 8.69 -2.27 10.15
N ASN A 207 7.61 -1.53 9.84
CA ASN A 207 7.70 -0.28 9.09
C ASN A 207 7.96 0.90 10.03
N GLN A 208 8.59 1.96 9.50
CA GLN A 208 9.01 3.11 10.29
C GLN A 208 8.70 4.44 9.62
N ALA A 209 8.19 5.42 10.38
CA ALA A 209 7.98 6.79 9.90
C ALA A 209 8.10 7.84 10.99
N GLY A 210 8.07 9.13 10.64
CA GLY A 210 7.89 10.20 11.63
C GLY A 210 6.54 10.08 12.35
N THR A 211 5.48 9.85 11.58
CA THR A 211 4.09 9.69 12.02
C THR A 211 3.48 8.50 11.30
N GLY A 212 2.68 7.67 11.98
CA GLY A 212 2.08 6.48 11.36
C GLY A 212 3.15 5.48 10.94
N GLY A 213 3.75 4.77 11.91
CA GLY A 213 4.89 3.89 11.64
C GLY A 213 4.57 2.87 10.55
N GLY A 214 3.38 2.27 10.60
CA GLY A 214 2.80 1.49 9.51
C GLY A 214 2.01 2.38 8.56
N LEU A 215 0.88 2.88 9.06
CA LEU A 215 -0.13 3.58 8.27
C LEU A 215 -0.30 5.02 8.77
N ALA A 216 -0.31 6.00 7.87
CA ALA A 216 -0.73 7.37 8.14
C ALA A 216 -1.88 7.72 7.20
N LEU A 217 -3.07 7.97 7.77
CA LEU A 217 -4.29 8.25 7.01
C LEU A 217 -4.82 9.65 7.36
N SER A 218 -5.00 10.50 6.36
CA SER A 218 -5.50 11.86 6.54
C SER A 218 -6.55 12.19 5.49
N TYR A 219 -7.35 13.23 5.71
CA TYR A 219 -8.33 13.82 4.76
C TYR A 219 -9.42 12.90 4.19
N GLY A 220 -9.09 11.83 3.46
CA GLY A 220 -10.03 10.95 2.78
C GLY A 220 -10.78 9.99 3.71
N CYS A 221 -10.16 9.54 4.80
CA CYS A 221 -10.80 8.64 5.77
C CYS A 221 -11.71 9.37 6.76
N THR A 222 -12.88 9.76 6.26
CA THR A 222 -13.88 10.58 6.97
C THR A 222 -14.93 9.75 7.74
N GLY A 223 -14.65 8.48 8.02
CA GLY A 223 -15.49 7.65 8.87
C GLY A 223 -15.52 6.15 8.52
N PRO A 224 -16.18 5.34 9.36
CA PRO A 224 -16.20 3.87 9.26
C PRO A 224 -16.98 3.30 8.07
N SER A 225 -17.68 4.14 7.29
CA SER A 225 -18.29 3.76 6.01
C SER A 225 -17.42 4.13 4.80
N VAL A 226 -16.28 4.77 5.03
CA VAL A 226 -15.44 5.39 4.00
C VAL A 226 -14.09 4.70 3.91
N CYS A 227 -13.51 4.30 5.05
CA CYS A 227 -12.30 3.49 5.10
C CYS A 227 -12.51 2.29 6.02
N ASP A 228 -11.83 1.19 5.71
CA ASP A 228 -11.81 0.00 6.54
C ASP A 228 -10.52 -0.80 6.47
N ILE A 229 -10.26 -1.54 7.55
CA ILE A 229 -9.19 -2.54 7.66
C ILE A 229 -9.84 -3.83 8.12
N THR A 230 -9.64 -4.91 7.39
CA THR A 230 -10.27 -6.20 7.66
C THR A 230 -9.28 -7.36 7.59
N ASP A 231 -9.41 -8.31 8.50
CA ASP A 231 -8.64 -9.57 8.46
C ASP A 231 -7.11 -9.36 8.35
N SER A 232 -6.58 -8.26 8.91
CA SER A 232 -5.20 -7.81 8.64
C SER A 232 -4.34 -7.77 9.89
N ILE A 233 -3.02 -7.74 9.71
CA ILE A 233 -2.02 -7.72 10.78
C ILE A 233 -1.18 -6.44 10.66
N ILE A 234 -1.05 -5.67 11.73
CA ILE A 234 -0.28 -4.42 11.79
C ILE A 234 0.60 -4.47 13.05
N HIS A 235 1.82 -4.96 12.91
CA HIS A 235 2.70 -5.32 14.03
C HIS A 235 4.07 -4.64 13.92
N LYS A 236 4.67 -4.37 15.08
CA LYS A 236 6.06 -3.88 15.22
C LYS A 236 6.42 -2.65 14.41
N ASN A 237 5.42 -1.88 14.01
CA ASN A 237 5.67 -0.63 13.31
C ASN A 237 6.05 0.44 14.32
N HIS A 238 6.91 1.37 13.92
CA HIS A 238 7.57 2.30 14.84
C HIS A 238 7.50 3.75 14.34
N THR A 239 7.07 4.67 15.19
CA THR A 239 7.23 6.10 14.90
C THR A 239 8.55 6.64 15.41
N THR A 240 9.06 7.67 14.74
CA THR A 240 10.32 8.36 15.09
C THR A 240 10.12 9.84 15.39
N GLY A 241 8.94 10.38 15.05
CA GLY A 241 8.56 11.74 15.33
C GLY A 241 8.34 11.94 16.82
N SER A 242 8.81 13.08 17.34
CA SER A 242 8.78 13.39 18.78
C SER A 242 7.86 14.55 19.12
N LYS A 243 7.20 15.13 18.12
CA LYS A 243 6.27 16.25 18.34
C LYS A 243 4.91 15.71 18.81
N SER A 244 4.13 16.58 19.44
CA SER A 244 2.85 16.22 20.06
C SER A 244 1.74 15.77 19.09
N TYR A 245 1.94 15.97 17.79
CA TYR A 245 1.04 15.52 16.72
C TYR A 245 1.64 14.39 15.88
N GLU A 246 2.83 13.91 16.25
CA GLU A 246 3.51 12.78 15.63
C GLU A 246 3.32 11.55 16.55
N GLY A 247 3.08 10.38 15.97
CA GLY A 247 2.81 9.13 16.70
C GLY A 247 1.95 8.16 15.88
N GLY A 248 1.38 7.15 16.52
CA GLY A 248 0.63 6.06 15.91
C GLY A 248 1.58 5.03 15.31
N GLY A 249 2.24 4.23 16.15
CA GLY A 249 3.18 3.19 15.71
C GLY A 249 2.59 2.32 14.62
N GLY A 250 1.39 1.77 14.84
CA GLY A 250 0.66 0.98 13.84
C GLY A 250 -0.10 1.86 12.86
N LEU A 251 -0.99 2.70 13.38
CA LEU A 251 -1.88 3.56 12.61
C LEU A 251 -1.98 4.96 13.20
N PHE A 252 -1.77 5.96 12.35
CA PHE A 252 -2.08 7.34 12.61
C PHE A 252 -3.28 7.78 11.77
N ILE A 253 -4.22 8.51 12.39
CA ILE A 253 -5.34 9.14 11.69
C ILE A 253 -5.34 10.64 12.00
N ASP A 254 -5.20 11.48 10.98
CA ASP A 254 -5.26 12.94 11.13
C ASP A 254 -6.67 13.49 10.92
N ASP A 255 -6.91 14.68 11.47
CA ASP A 255 -8.14 15.45 11.28
C ASP A 255 -8.33 15.85 9.80
N CYS A 256 -9.52 15.57 9.26
CA CYS A 256 -9.92 16.00 7.93
C CYS A 256 -10.43 17.46 7.88
N GLY A 257 -10.40 18.18 9.03
CA GLY A 257 -10.63 19.60 9.15
C GLY A 257 -11.97 19.97 9.78
N LEU A 258 -12.31 21.27 9.79
CA LEU A 258 -13.51 21.81 10.44
C LEU A 258 -14.80 21.11 9.98
N ASN A 259 -15.51 20.48 10.93
CA ASN A 259 -16.76 19.74 10.74
C ASN A 259 -16.63 18.43 9.94
N CYS A 260 -15.41 17.89 9.82
CA CYS A 260 -15.18 16.57 9.27
C CYS A 260 -14.81 15.60 10.41
N LEU A 261 -15.30 14.36 10.32
CA LEU A 261 -15.01 13.32 11.31
C LEU A 261 -14.00 12.36 10.71
N SER A 262 -12.76 12.37 11.17
CA SER A 262 -11.82 11.32 10.77
C SER A 262 -12.14 10.01 11.48
N GLY A 263 -12.12 8.91 10.73
CA GLY A 263 -12.43 7.60 11.29
C GLY A 263 -12.31 6.45 10.30
N ILE A 264 -12.24 5.25 10.84
CA ILE A 264 -12.06 4.00 10.10
C ILE A 264 -12.75 2.85 10.81
N LYS A 265 -13.20 1.85 10.05
CA LYS A 265 -13.72 0.60 10.62
C LYS A 265 -12.63 -0.47 10.60
N VAL A 266 -12.35 -1.08 11.75
CA VAL A 266 -11.41 -2.19 11.85
C VAL A 266 -12.18 -3.46 12.18
N THR A 267 -12.04 -4.51 11.40
CA THR A 267 -12.76 -5.78 11.62
C THR A 267 -11.81 -6.98 11.59
N ASN A 268 -11.81 -7.80 12.64
CA ASN A 268 -10.99 -9.02 12.69
C ASN A 268 -9.50 -8.80 12.36
N SER A 269 -8.94 -7.66 12.77
CA SER A 269 -7.54 -7.32 12.53
C SER A 269 -6.77 -7.25 13.84
N ASP A 270 -5.48 -7.55 13.77
CA ASP A 270 -4.56 -7.59 14.89
C ASP A 270 -3.54 -6.44 14.77
N PHE A 271 -3.47 -5.61 15.81
CA PHE A 271 -2.55 -4.48 15.91
C PHE A 271 -1.37 -4.78 16.84
N GLY A 272 -1.15 -6.02 17.27
CA GLY A 272 0.10 -6.39 17.96
C GLY A 272 0.05 -6.17 19.46
N PHE A 273 -0.98 -6.70 20.11
CA PHE A 273 -1.16 -6.55 21.55
C PHE A 273 -0.17 -7.43 22.34
N GLY A 274 0.93 -6.85 22.79
CA GLY A 274 1.94 -7.51 23.62
C GLY A 274 3.37 -7.24 23.15
N ALA A 275 4.31 -7.20 24.10
CA ALA A 275 5.67 -6.70 23.89
C ALA A 275 6.49 -7.33 22.73
N ALA A 276 6.09 -8.49 22.19
CA ALA A 276 6.77 -9.13 21.07
C ALA A 276 6.23 -8.70 19.69
N GLU A 277 5.03 -8.14 19.63
CA GLU A 277 4.30 -7.78 18.39
C GLU A 277 3.93 -6.28 18.37
N GLU A 278 4.21 -5.59 19.48
CA GLU A 278 3.84 -4.21 19.80
C GLU A 278 4.31 -3.19 18.76
N ASN A 279 3.39 -2.36 18.30
CA ASN A 279 3.78 -1.13 17.61
C ASN A 279 4.24 -0.09 18.63
N THR A 280 5.19 0.77 18.25
CA THR A 280 5.82 1.67 19.22
C THR A 280 5.87 3.12 18.80
N ASP A 281 5.85 4.00 19.80
CA ASP A 281 6.18 5.41 19.65
C ASP A 281 7.70 5.64 19.52
N TYR A 282 8.11 6.90 19.34
CA TYR A 282 9.53 7.28 19.25
C TYR A 282 10.38 6.99 20.49
N GLN A 283 9.76 6.68 21.63
CA GLN A 283 10.44 6.28 22.86
C GLN A 283 10.54 4.75 22.98
N GLY A 284 9.97 3.99 22.04
CA GLY A 284 9.86 2.54 22.10
C GLY A 284 8.77 2.07 23.05
N LEU A 285 7.81 2.94 23.42
CA LEU A 285 6.65 2.58 24.23
C LEU A 285 5.52 2.11 23.33
N ALA A 286 4.68 1.21 23.84
CA ALA A 286 3.50 0.70 23.15
C ALA A 286 2.58 1.83 22.65
N GLU A 287 2.33 1.87 21.35
CA GLU A 287 1.42 2.82 20.70
C GLU A 287 0.89 2.26 19.36
N ASP A 288 -0.25 1.59 19.41
CA ASP A 288 -0.87 1.01 18.20
C ASP A 288 -1.54 2.05 17.33
N ILE A 289 -2.38 2.89 17.93
CA ILE A 289 -3.20 3.86 17.20
C ILE A 289 -3.13 5.23 17.85
N LEU A 290 -2.85 6.24 17.05
CA LEU A 290 -3.01 7.65 17.42
C LEU A 290 -4.03 8.31 16.49
N ILE A 291 -5.00 9.02 17.07
CA ILE A 291 -5.93 9.86 16.33
C ILE A 291 -5.67 11.30 16.72
N ASN A 292 -5.21 12.12 15.78
CA ASN A 292 -5.05 13.55 15.99
C ASN A 292 -6.38 14.27 15.79
N ASN A 293 -6.65 15.29 16.63
CA ASN A 293 -7.82 16.15 16.50
C ASN A 293 -7.35 17.59 16.66
N ASP A 294 -7.23 18.30 15.55
CA ASP A 294 -6.57 19.60 15.46
C ASP A 294 -7.49 20.74 15.97
N SER A 295 -8.75 20.42 16.32
CA SER A 295 -9.75 21.43 16.68
C SER A 295 -9.67 21.98 18.10
N ASP A 296 -8.77 21.50 18.98
CA ASP A 296 -8.60 22.11 20.31
C ASP A 296 -7.21 21.92 20.96
N PRO A 297 -6.32 22.94 20.94
CA PRO A 297 -5.05 22.89 21.65
C PRO A 297 -5.19 22.87 23.20
N TRP A 298 -6.40 22.98 23.74
CA TRP A 298 -6.72 22.99 25.18
C TRP A 298 -7.55 21.80 25.65
N ASN A 299 -8.12 21.00 24.75
CA ASN A 299 -8.95 19.85 25.13
C ASN A 299 -8.17 18.55 25.10
N ARG A 300 -7.24 18.42 26.04
CA ARG A 300 -6.53 17.16 26.27
C ARG A 300 -7.46 16.01 26.73
N TYR A 301 -8.75 16.25 27.03
CA TYR A 301 -9.70 15.23 27.51
C TYR A 301 -11.19 15.60 27.32
N GLY A 302 -11.74 15.63 26.09
CA GLY A 302 -13.15 16.01 25.91
C GLY A 302 -13.84 15.62 24.59
N TRP A 303 -14.31 14.36 24.49
CA TRP A 303 -15.66 13.87 24.08
C TRP A 303 -16.43 14.76 23.07
N TYR A 304 -16.76 14.38 21.81
CA TYR A 304 -17.16 13.11 21.17
C TYR A 304 -16.88 13.11 19.63
N TYR A 305 -16.77 11.90 19.04
CA TYR A 305 -17.06 11.46 17.65
C TYR A 305 -15.92 11.00 16.71
N ASN A 306 -14.65 11.09 17.09
CA ASN A 306 -13.58 10.44 16.29
C ASN A 306 -13.47 8.97 16.70
N GLY A 307 -13.40 8.08 15.72
CA GLY A 307 -13.60 6.65 15.97
C GLY A 307 -12.78 5.74 15.07
N VAL A 308 -11.99 4.89 15.72
CA VAL A 308 -11.73 3.54 15.21
C VAL A 308 -12.81 2.64 15.79
N THR A 309 -13.65 2.06 14.93
CA THR A 309 -14.62 1.07 15.40
C THR A 309 -14.06 -0.31 15.18
N PHE A 310 -13.73 -1.01 16.28
CA PHE A 310 -13.28 -2.39 16.24
C PHE A 310 -14.47 -3.35 16.26
N THR A 311 -14.48 -4.30 15.31
CA THR A 311 -15.45 -5.39 15.22
C THR A 311 -14.69 -6.71 15.15
N CYS A 312 -14.64 -7.49 16.22
CA CYS A 312 -13.88 -8.74 16.20
C CYS A 312 -14.76 -9.96 15.94
N ALA A 313 -14.21 -10.99 15.28
CA ALA A 313 -14.86 -12.28 15.15
C ALA A 313 -15.13 -12.84 16.56
N ASN A 314 -16.38 -13.24 16.83
CA ASN A 314 -16.84 -13.73 18.14
C ASN A 314 -16.78 -12.72 19.31
N GLY A 315 -16.60 -11.42 19.06
CA GLY A 315 -16.69 -10.37 20.09
C GLY A 315 -15.48 -10.23 21.02
N SER A 316 -14.36 -10.89 20.72
CA SER A 316 -13.11 -10.75 21.49
C SER A 316 -12.07 -10.03 20.64
N CYS A 317 -11.96 -8.71 20.82
CA CYS A 317 -10.70 -8.04 20.53
C CYS A 317 -9.82 -8.19 21.77
N SER A 318 -8.54 -8.52 21.62
CA SER A 318 -7.54 -7.97 22.54
C SER A 318 -7.81 -6.47 22.56
N LYS A 319 -8.25 -5.95 23.69
CA LYS A 319 -8.78 -4.59 23.77
C LYS A 319 -7.68 -3.60 23.35
N PRO A 320 -8.00 -2.55 22.56
CA PRO A 320 -7.18 -1.35 22.52
C PRO A 320 -7.04 -0.73 23.92
#